data_AF-A0A7J4RAG0-F1
#
_entry.id   AF-A0A7J4RAG0-F1
#
_cell.length_a   1.000
_cell.length_b   1.000
_cell.length_c   1.000
_cell.angle_alpha   90.00
_cell.angle_beta   90.00
_cell.angle_gamma   90.00
#
_symmetry.space_group_name_H-M   'P 1'
#
loop_
_entity.id
_entity.type
_entity.pdbx_description
1 polymer ?
#
loop_
_entity_poly.entity_id
_entity_poly.type
_entity_poly.pdbx_seq_one_letter_code
_entity_poly.pdbx_strand_id
1 'polypeptide(L)' 'DAEHRVYSIIGSRHKATRRAININSVSEIDPRTSLEPSVLHHFREEIAAAGGTIAPEAEEE' A
#
# COMPACT_ATOMS: atom_id res chain seq x y z
N ASP A 1 -11.00 -2.42 -6.67
CA ASP A 1 -11.05 -2.73 -5.22
C ASP A 1 -10.21 -1.75 -4.40
N ALA A 2 -8.97 -1.43 -4.82
CA ALA A 2 -8.06 -0.52 -4.11
C ALA A 2 -8.72 0.81 -3.68
N GLU A 3 -9.34 1.56 -4.58
CA GLU A 3 -9.99 2.84 -4.26
C GLU A 3 -11.11 2.70 -3.23
N HIS A 4 -11.95 1.66 -3.36
CA HIS A 4 -13.03 1.39 -2.40
C HIS A 4 -12.49 1.10 -1.00
N ARG A 5 -11.36 0.37 -0.89
CA ARG A 5 -10.69 0.15 0.39
C ARG A 5 -10.16 1.45 0.98
N VAL A 6 -9.53 2.31 0.18
CA VAL A 6 -9.05 3.63 0.62
C VAL A 6 -10.20 4.46 1.18
N TYR A 7 -11.30 4.60 0.44
CA TYR A 7 -12.47 5.34 0.92
C TYR A 7 -13.08 4.75 2.19
N SER A 8 -13.10 3.41 2.33
CA SER A 8 -13.63 2.73 3.52
C SER A 8 -12.73 2.95 4.75
N ILE A 9 -11.42 2.79 4.60
CA ILE A 9 -10.44 2.97 5.68
C ILE A 9 -10.42 4.42 6.13
N ILE A 10 -10.31 5.37 5.20
CA ILE A 10 -10.28 6.80 5.53
C ILE A 10 -11.61 7.27 6.11
N GLY A 11 -12.73 6.77 5.58
CA GLY A 11 -14.06 7.10 6.10
C GLY A 11 -14.29 6.59 7.52
N SER A 12 -13.85 5.38 7.85
CA SER A 12 -14.02 4.80 9.19
C SER A 12 -13.02 5.36 10.21
N ARG A 13 -11.73 5.45 9.85
CA ARG A 13 -10.67 5.86 10.77
C ARG A 13 -10.62 7.39 10.98
N HIS A 14 -10.93 8.16 9.94
CA HIS A 14 -10.78 9.63 9.97
C HIS A 14 -12.11 10.39 9.80
N LYS A 15 -13.25 9.68 9.73
CA LYS A 15 -14.59 10.26 9.58
C LYS A 15 -14.71 11.20 8.37
N ALA A 16 -13.93 10.96 7.32
CA ALA A 16 -13.97 11.74 6.09
C ALA A 16 -15.04 11.20 5.14
N THR A 17 -15.76 12.10 4.47
CA THR A 17 -16.72 11.70 3.45
C THR A 17 -16.00 11.42 2.13
N ARG A 18 -16.53 10.51 1.30
CA ARG A 18 -15.91 10.15 0.00
C ARG A 18 -15.63 11.35 -0.90
N ARG A 19 -16.48 12.38 -0.81
CA ARG A 19 -16.39 13.63 -1.59
C ARG A 19 -15.24 14.54 -1.15
N ALA A 20 -14.69 14.34 0.05
CA ALA A 20 -13.59 15.12 0.60
C ALA A 20 -12.21 14.48 0.34
N ILE A 21 -12.16 13.31 -0.30
CA ILE A 21 -10.93 12.55 -0.53
C ILE A 21 -10.62 12.61 -2.03
N ASN A 22 -9.48 13.18 -2.38
CA ASN A 22 -8.95 13.18 -3.75
C ASN A 22 -7.81 12.17 -3.82
N ILE A 23 -7.95 11.16 -4.69
CA ILE A 23 -6.90 10.19 -4.97
C ILE A 23 -6.10 10.74 -6.16
N ASN A 24 -4.83 11.09 -5.92
CA ASN A 24 -3.98 11.70 -6.94
C ASN A 24 -3.47 10.67 -7.96
N SER A 25 -3.13 9.46 -7.51
CA SER A 25 -2.64 8.38 -8.36
C SER A 25 -2.97 7.03 -7.75
N VAL A 26 -3.13 6.04 -8.63
CA VAL A 26 -3.26 4.62 -8.28
C VAL A 26 -2.36 3.86 -9.24
N SER A 27 -1.38 3.13 -8.70
CA SER A 27 -0.47 2.30 -9.48
C SER A 27 -0.32 0.94 -8.83
N GLU A 28 0.01 -0.05 -9.64
CA GLU A 28 0.45 -1.35 -9.17
C GLU A 28 1.87 -1.22 -8.60
N ILE A 29 2.13 -1.93 -7.50
CA ILE A 29 3.43 -1.92 -6.81
C ILE A 29 3.93 -3.36 -6.65
N ASP A 30 5.25 -3.53 -6.62
CA ASP A 30 5.84 -4.80 -6.18
C ASP A 30 5.70 -4.92 -4.65
N PRO A 31 5.05 -5.97 -4.12
CA PRO A 31 4.88 -6.17 -2.68
C PRO A 31 6.20 -6.17 -1.90
N ARG A 32 7.35 -6.47 -2.54
CA ARG A 32 8.68 -6.48 -1.93
C ARG A 32 9.21 -5.10 -1.58
N THR A 33 8.70 -4.06 -2.22
CA THR A 33 9.10 -2.65 -2.02
C THR A 33 8.19 -1.91 -1.04
N SER A 34 7.09 -2.56 -0.60
CA SER A 34 6.13 -1.95 0.31
C SER A 34 6.66 -1.88 1.74
N LEU A 35 6.36 -0.77 2.43
CA LEU A 35 6.65 -0.58 3.85
C LEU A 35 5.49 -1.01 4.76
N GLU A 36 4.32 -1.31 4.19
CA GLU A 36 3.12 -1.58 4.96
C GLU A 36 3.09 -3.03 5.48
N PRO A 37 3.02 -3.26 6.81
CA PRO A 37 3.09 -4.62 7.38
C PRO A 37 1.98 -5.54 6.91
N SER A 38 0.78 -4.99 6.65
CA SER A 38 -0.35 -5.77 6.15
C SER A 38 -0.12 -6.33 4.75
N VAL A 39 0.59 -5.59 3.90
CA VAL A 39 0.98 -6.02 2.54
C VAL A 39 2.07 -7.08 2.65
N LEU A 40 3.12 -6.85 3.44
CA LEU A 40 4.20 -7.81 3.66
C LEU A 40 3.71 -9.15 4.21
N HIS A 41 2.76 -9.11 5.15
CA HIS A 41 2.16 -10.32 5.72
C HIS A 41 1.31 -11.09 4.70
N HIS A 42 0.50 -10.38 3.90
CA HIS A 42 -0.35 -11.01 2.89
C HIS A 42 0.47 -11.72 1.81
N PHE A 43 1.54 -11.09 1.34
CA PHE A 43 2.40 -11.59 0.26
C PHE A 43 3.66 -12.31 0.75
N ARG A 44 3.71 -12.73 2.02
CA ARG A 44 4.91 -13.31 2.64
C ARG A 44 5.53 -14.47 1.86
N GLU A 45 4.68 -15.33 1.27
CA GLU A 45 5.12 -16.55 0.56
C GLU A 45 5.70 -16.18 -0.82
N GLU A 46 5.09 -15.22 -1.49
CA GLU A 46 5.56 -14.67 -2.77
C GLU A 46 6.88 -13.90 -2.58
N ILE A 47 6.98 -13.08 -1.52
CA ILE A 47 8.21 -12.37 -1.17
C ILE A 47 9.33 -13.36 -0.87
N ALA A 48 9.05 -14.44 -0.12
CA ALA A 48 10.04 -15.47 0.18
C ALA A 48 10.50 -16.21 -1.09
N ALA A 49 9.57 -16.56 -1.99
CA ALA A 49 9.88 -17.22 -3.26
C ALA A 49 10.68 -16.32 -4.22
N ALA A 50 10.42 -15.01 -4.20
CA ALA A 50 11.09 -14.03 -5.06
C ALA A 50 12.48 -13.62 -4.55
N GLY A 51 12.87 -14.03 -3.33
CA GLY A 51 14.21 -13.77 -2.76
C GLY A 51 14.28 -12.65 -1.72
N GLY A 52 13.20 -12.36 -1.00
CA GLY A 52 13.17 -11.46 0.16
C GLY A 52 12.71 -10.03 -0.12
N THR A 53 12.55 -9.21 0.92
CA THR A 53 12.12 -7.80 0.75
C THR A 53 13.22 -6.97 0.13
N ILE A 54 12.86 -6.08 -0.80
CA ILE A 54 13.79 -5.12 -1.40
C ILE A 54 13.67 -3.86 -0.55
N ALA A 55 14.75 -3.48 0.14
CA ALA A 55 14.75 -2.19 0.84
C ALA A 55 14.57 -1.08 -0.20
N PRO A 56 13.70 -0.08 0.02
CA PRO A 56 13.66 1.07 -0.86
C PRO A 56 15.04 1.72 -0.81
N GLU A 57 15.70 1.79 -1.96
CA GLU A 57 16.93 2.52 -2.14
C GLU A 57 16.63 3.95 -1.71
N ALA A 58 17.29 4.41 -0.65
CA ALA A 58 17.21 5.79 -0.22
C ALA A 58 17.87 6.63 -1.33
N GLU A 59 17.08 7.17 -2.26
CA GLU A 59 17.51 8.33 -3.04
C GLU A 59 17.66 9.49 -2.05
N GLU A 60 18.91 9.73 -1.64
CA GLU A 60 19.36 11.02 -1.13
C GLU A 60 19.28 12.04 -2.28
N GLU A 61 18.39 13.03 -2.17
CA GLU A 61 18.56 14.35 -2.80
C GLU A 61 17.88 15.46 -1.99
#